data_AF-A0A660Y9W2-F1
#
_entry.id   AF-A0A660Y9W2-F1
#
_cell.length_a   1.000
_cell.length_b   1.000
_cell.length_c   1.000
_cell.angle_alpha   90.00
_cell.angle_beta   90.00
_cell.angle_gamma   90.00
#
_symmetry.space_group_name_H-M   'P 1'
#
loop_
_entity.id
_entity.type
_entity.pdbx_description
1 polymer ?
#
loop_
_entity_poly.entity_id
_entity_poly.type
_entity_poly.pdbx_seq_one_letter_code
_entity_poly.pdbx_strand_id
1 'polypeptide(L)' 'MSIELKKVEDYVWEIPKTGRMRVPGRIYTSEKLMEALRGDESPQQVANVAHLPGIVRYS' A
#
# COMPACT_ATOMS: atom_id res chain seq x y z
N MET A 1 -9.57 -10.03 1.06
CA MET A 1 -8.58 -9.80 2.13
C MET A 1 -8.50 -8.30 2.34
N SER A 2 -8.66 -7.80 3.56
CA SER A 2 -8.55 -6.37 3.84
C SER A 2 -7.07 -6.02 4.02
N ILE A 3 -6.50 -5.27 3.08
CA ILE A 3 -5.18 -4.66 3.24
C ILE A 3 -5.28 -3.55 4.30
N GLU A 4 -4.51 -3.66 5.38
CA GLU A 4 -4.44 -2.61 6.41
C GLU A 4 -3.55 -1.47 5.91
N LEU A 5 -4.08 -0.24 5.95
CA LEU A 5 -3.36 0.97 5.56
C LEU A 5 -3.06 1.81 6.81
N LYS A 6 -1.80 2.19 6.99
CA LYS A 6 -1.34 3.05 8.08
C LYS A 6 -1.00 4.43 7.55
N LYS A 7 -1.61 5.47 8.11
CA LYS A 7 -1.26 6.85 7.76
C LYS A 7 0.16 7.15 8.27
N VAL A 8 1.03 7.60 7.38
CA VAL A 8 2.42 7.99 7.70
C VAL A 8 2.55 9.51 7.67
N GLU A 9 1.89 10.16 6.69
CA GLU A 9 1.84 11.63 6.54
C GLU A 9 0.45 12.05 6.02
N ASP A 10 0.19 13.35 5.90
CA ASP A 10 -1.13 13.90 5.54
C ASP A 10 -1.74 13.31 4.26
N TYR A 11 -0.90 12.94 3.30
CA TYR A 11 -1.31 12.35 2.03
C TYR A 11 -0.63 11.02 1.75
N VAL A 12 0.06 10.43 2.74
CA VAL A 12 0.87 9.23 2.55
C VAL A 12 0.37 8.13 3.47
N TRP A 13 -0.04 7.03 2.84
CA TRP A 13 -0.50 5.82 3.49
C TRP A 13 0.46 4.69 3.15
N GLU A 14 0.78 3.87 4.14
CA GLU A 14 1.67 2.74 3.98
C GLU A 14 0.90 1.45 4.16
N ILE A 15 1.12 0.51 3.25
CA ILE A 15 0.78 -0.89 3.41
C ILE A 15 1.95 -1.55 4.15
N PRO A 16 1.76 -1.97 5.41
CA PRO A 16 2.81 -2.65 6.15
C PRO A 16 3.29 -3.87 5.38
N LYS A 17 4.60 -4.09 5.40
CA LYS A 17 5.20 -5.28 4.80
C LYS A 17 4.62 -6.53 5.46
N THR A 18 3.94 -7.36 4.68
CA THR A 18 3.33 -8.62 5.14
C THR A 18 3.69 -9.77 4.19
N GLY A 19 3.64 -11.00 4.71
CA GLY A 19 3.90 -12.20 3.92
C GLY A 19 5.27 -12.17 3.23
N ARG A 20 5.27 -12.31 1.90
CA ARG A 20 6.49 -12.37 1.06
C ARG A 20 6.88 -11.01 0.45
N MET A 21 6.21 -9.92 0.84
CA MET A 21 6.60 -8.57 0.44
C MET A 21 8.07 -8.32 0.81
N ARG A 22 8.84 -7.72 -0.08
CA ARG A 22 10.25 -7.36 0.16
C ARG A 22 10.37 -5.96 0.76
N VAL A 23 9.48 -5.07 0.37
CA VAL A 23 9.36 -3.67 0.83
C VAL A 23 7.93 -3.37 1.27
N PRO A 24 7.65 -2.31 2.06
CA PRO A 24 6.30 -1.80 2.25
C PRO A 24 5.71 -1.22 0.96
N GLY A 25 4.39 -1.06 0.89
CA GLY A 25 3.73 -0.31 -0.20
C GLY A 25 3.40 1.11 0.24
N ARG A 26 3.48 2.10 -0.66
CA ARG A 26 3.05 3.48 -0.38
C ARG A 26 1.95 3.92 -1.33
N ILE A 27 0.91 4.51 -0.76
CA ILE A 27 -0.23 5.08 -1.48
C ILE A 27 -0.29 6.57 -1.15
N TYR A 28 -0.25 7.39 -2.19
CA TYR A 28 -0.41 8.83 -2.08
C TYR A 28 -1.87 9.19 -2.35
N THR A 29 -2.61 9.55 -1.31
CA THR A 29 -4.03 9.89 -1.44
C THR A 29 -4.51 10.78 -0.29
N SER A 30 -5.53 11.58 -0.57
CA SER A 30 -6.22 12.38 0.45
C SER A 30 -7.21 11.53 1.24
N GLU A 31 -7.56 11.95 2.45
CA GLU A 31 -8.58 11.26 3.26
C GLU A 31 -9.91 11.10 2.53
N LYS A 32 -10.29 12.10 1.71
CA LYS A 32 -11.53 12.06 0.91
C LYS A 32 -11.53 10.93 -0.12
N LEU A 33 -10.37 10.67 -0.74
CA LEU A 33 -10.21 9.62 -1.73
C LEU A 33 -9.88 8.26 -1.09
N MET A 34 -9.49 8.26 0.19
CA MET A 34 -9.16 7.03 0.91
C MET A 34 -10.37 6.09 1.04
N GLU A 35 -11.58 6.65 1.18
CA GLU A 35 -12.80 5.84 1.24
C GLU A 35 -13.10 5.10 -0.07
N ALA A 36 -12.78 5.70 -1.23
CA ALA A 36 -12.93 5.02 -2.53
C ALA A 36 -11.96 3.85 -2.68
N LEU A 37 -10.75 3.98 -2.13
CA LEU A 37 -9.69 2.98 -2.16
C LEU A 37 -9.96 1.76 -1.27
N ARG A 38 -10.79 1.88 -0.21
CA ARG A 38 -11.13 0.73 0.66
C ARG A 38 -11.90 -0.38 -0.06
N GLY A 39 -12.62 -0.04 -1.14
CA GLY A 39 -13.37 -0.98 -1.98
C GLY A 39 -12.68 -1.38 -3.27
N ASP A 40 -11.46 -0.89 -3.51
CA ASP A 40 -10.70 -1.11 -4.74
C ASP A 40 -9.65 -2.23 -4.53
N GLU A 41 -9.25 -2.89 -5.61
CA GLU A 41 -8.16 -3.88 -5.63
C GLU A 41 -6.76 -3.24 -5.75
N SER A 42 -6.68 -1.93 -5.98
CA SER A 42 -5.44 -1.17 -6.12
C SER A 42 -4.45 -1.39 -4.94
N PRO A 43 -4.86 -1.37 -3.65
CA PRO A 43 -3.95 -1.68 -2.55
C PRO A 43 -3.38 -3.11 -2.59
N GLN A 44 -4.18 -4.07 -3.08
CA GLN A 44 -3.72 -5.45 -3.24
C GLN A 44 -2.68 -5.56 -4.36
N GLN A 45 -2.84 -4.80 -5.45
CA GLN A 45 -1.86 -4.77 -6.54
C GLN A 45 -0.52 -4.17 -6.08
N VAL A 46 -0.54 -3.08 -5.30
CA VAL A 46 0.68 -2.51 -4.69
C VAL A 46 1.36 -3.54 -3.80
N ALA A 47 0.59 -4.26 -2.97
CA ALA A 47 1.14 -5.34 -2.15
C ALA A 47 1.77 -6.46 -2.99
N ASN A 48 1.16 -6.83 -4.14
CA ASN A 48 1.70 -7.82 -5.04
C ASN A 48 3.03 -7.37 -5.68
N VAL A 49 3.12 -6.11 -6.14
CA VAL A 49 4.35 -5.54 -6.72
C VAL A 49 5.47 -5.51 -5.69
N ALA A 50 5.15 -5.24 -4.43
CA ALA A 50 6.11 -5.28 -3.33
C ALA A 50 6.80 -6.65 -3.12
N HIS A 51 6.35 -7.73 -3.77
CA HIS A 51 7.00 -9.04 -3.74
C HIS A 51 8.13 -9.22 -4.77
N LEU A 52 8.19 -8.34 -5.78
CA LEU A 52 9.08 -8.54 -6.94
C LEU A 52 10.56 -8.46 -6.56
N PRO A 53 11.41 -9.39 -7.04
CA PRO A 53 12.84 -9.37 -6.76
C PRO A 53 13.48 -8.11 -7.35
N GLY A 54 14.34 -7.46 -6.56
CA GLY A 54 15.01 -6.22 -6.97
C GLY A 54 14.23 -4.94 -6.70
N ILE A 55 13.02 -5.01 -6.13
CA ILE A 55 12.30 -3.81 -5.67
C ILE A 55 13.03 -3.15 -4.48
N VAL A 56 13.04 -1.81 -4.46
CA VAL A 56 13.81 -1.00 -3.51
C VAL A 56 12.90 0.03 -2.84
N ARG A 57 13.15 0.28 -1.54
CA ARG A 57 12.41 1.22 -0.68
C ARG A 57 10.94 0.87 -0.45
N TYR A 58 10.08 1.08 -1.45
CA TYR A 58 8.64 0.84 -1.38
C TYR A 58 8.05 0.62 -2.78
N SER A 59 6.92 -0.09 -2.86
CA SER A 59 6.08 -0.14 -4.07
C SER A 59 5.10 1.00 -4.11
#